data_AF-F7SXT7-F1
#
_entry.id   AF-F7SXT7-F1
#
_cell.length_a   1.000
_cell.length_b   1.000
_cell.length_c   1.000
_cell.angle_alpha   90.00
_cell.angle_beta   90.00
_cell.angle_gamma   90.00
#
_symmetry.space_group_name_H-M   'P 1'
#
loop_
_entity.id
_entity.type
_entity.pdbx_description
1 polymer ?
#
loop_
_entity_poly.entity_id
_entity_poly.type
_entity_poly.pdbx_seq_one_letter_code
_entity_poly.pdbx_strand_id
1 'polypeptide(L)'
;MTVSISNFDGHHLPDAATADSPLREVLHAFETNGVAGEHVTASNSGTFYGGGWFSFFSGTSYAYSSNDPAHYAFVATGDLHYYFPPFSGSMSDGPTSHTLWGSIESITLGGGVTKGQVVDPLITFTFDQPVVGDVSEGRANDTHDVIWGLMNGSVSGADDRLGSGTHGGLITALETNGLDVDMSIADLVGHNFVTETDLALAA
;
A
#
# COMPACT_ATOMS: atom_id res chain seq x y z
N MET A 1 2.67 -11.44 -13.73
CA MET A 1 2.67 -10.74 -12.44
C MET A 1 1.49 -11.29 -11.68
N THR A 2 1.76 -11.80 -10.50
CA THR A 2 0.81 -12.39 -9.56
C THR A 2 1.09 -11.78 -8.19
N VAL A 3 0.05 -11.35 -7.49
CA VAL A 3 0.12 -10.99 -6.08
C VAL A 3 -0.48 -12.12 -5.26
N SER A 4 0.09 -12.37 -4.08
CA SER A 4 -0.41 -13.34 -3.11
C SER A 4 -0.62 -12.69 -1.75
N ILE A 5 -1.43 -13.34 -0.90
CA ILE A 5 -1.59 -12.97 0.50
C ILE A 5 -0.59 -13.79 1.30
N SER A 6 0.48 -13.16 1.76
CA SER A 6 1.57 -13.81 2.50
C SER A 6 1.33 -13.84 4.01
N ASN A 7 0.44 -13.00 4.52
CA ASN A 7 0.00 -13.02 5.91
C ASN A 7 -1.46 -12.54 6.00
N PHE A 8 -2.23 -13.18 6.87
CA PHE A 8 -3.59 -12.76 7.24
C PHE A 8 -3.86 -13.10 8.71
N ASP A 9 -4.34 -12.11 9.47
CA ASP A 9 -4.78 -12.28 10.85
C ASP A 9 -6.26 -11.89 11.00
N GLY A 10 -7.10 -12.91 11.12
CA GLY A 10 -8.54 -12.73 11.31
C GLY A 10 -8.92 -12.04 12.63
N HIS A 11 -8.01 -11.95 13.61
CA HIS A 11 -8.27 -11.22 14.85
C HIS A 11 -8.28 -9.70 14.68
N HIS A 12 -7.68 -9.20 13.61
CA HIS A 12 -7.62 -7.77 13.29
C HIS A 12 -8.60 -7.37 12.18
N LEU A 13 -9.57 -8.24 11.85
CA LEU A 13 -10.60 -7.92 10.87
C LEU A 13 -11.40 -6.68 11.31
N PRO A 14 -11.66 -5.73 10.39
CA PRO A 14 -12.49 -4.56 10.67
C PRO A 14 -13.98 -4.95 10.75
N ASP A 15 -14.68 -4.38 11.73
CA ASP A 15 -16.14 -4.48 11.90
C ASP A 15 -16.73 -5.89 11.68
N ALA A 16 -17.76 -6.01 10.84
CA ALA A 16 -18.52 -7.23 10.60
C ALA A 16 -17.88 -8.17 9.56
N ALA A 17 -16.68 -7.84 9.05
CA ALA A 17 -15.99 -8.66 8.08
C ALA A 17 -15.59 -10.01 8.70
N THR A 18 -15.67 -11.06 7.89
CA THR A 18 -15.17 -12.39 8.26
C THR A 18 -14.15 -12.85 7.22
N ALA A 19 -13.44 -13.96 7.50
CA ALA A 19 -12.55 -14.56 6.51
C ALA A 19 -13.31 -15.05 5.26
N ASP A 20 -14.62 -15.27 5.37
CA ASP A 20 -15.49 -15.67 4.25
C ASP A 20 -16.01 -14.45 3.44
N SER A 21 -15.82 -13.22 3.94
CA SER A 21 -16.15 -12.01 3.21
C SER A 21 -15.24 -11.85 1.97
N PRO A 22 -15.75 -11.32 0.86
CA PRO A 22 -14.93 -10.92 -0.28
C PRO A 22 -13.80 -9.97 0.15
N LEU A 23 -12.61 -10.12 -0.40
CA LEU A 23 -11.47 -9.26 -0.05
C LEU A 23 -11.80 -7.77 -0.28
N ARG A 24 -12.52 -7.43 -1.34
CA ARG A 24 -12.98 -6.06 -1.61
C ARG A 24 -13.79 -5.49 -0.45
N GLU A 25 -14.69 -6.28 0.12
CA GLU A 25 -15.50 -5.86 1.28
C GLU A 25 -14.60 -5.61 2.50
N VAL A 26 -13.63 -6.49 2.75
CA VAL A 26 -12.69 -6.33 3.87
C VAL A 26 -11.81 -5.09 3.68
N LEU A 27 -11.33 -4.81 2.46
CA LEU A 27 -10.53 -3.63 2.17
C LEU A 27 -11.32 -2.33 2.34
N HIS A 28 -12.58 -2.29 1.91
CA HIS A 28 -13.45 -1.14 2.18
C HIS A 28 -13.82 -1.01 3.66
N ALA A 29 -14.04 -2.13 4.37
CA ALA A 29 -14.23 -2.10 5.81
C ALA A 29 -12.97 -1.63 6.55
N PHE A 30 -11.77 -1.93 6.05
CA PHE A 30 -10.53 -1.38 6.58
C PHE A 30 -10.44 0.13 6.36
N GLU A 31 -10.83 0.61 5.17
CA GLU A 31 -10.81 2.03 4.81
C GLU A 31 -11.68 2.90 5.73
N THR A 32 -12.74 2.36 6.34
CA THR A 32 -13.60 3.12 7.28
C THR A 32 -12.86 3.54 8.56
N ASN A 33 -11.76 2.87 8.90
CA ASN A 33 -10.87 3.26 9.99
C ASN A 33 -9.89 4.37 9.59
N GLY A 34 -9.75 4.64 8.29
CA GLY A 34 -8.91 5.69 7.75
C GLY A 34 -9.57 7.06 7.82
N VAL A 35 -8.76 8.12 7.71
CA VAL A 35 -9.27 9.50 7.72
C VAL A 35 -8.96 10.17 6.38
N ALA A 36 -10.02 10.45 5.62
CA ALA A 36 -9.94 11.12 4.33
C ALA A 36 -9.22 12.48 4.44
N GLY A 37 -8.15 12.68 3.66
CA GLY A 37 -7.41 13.93 3.64
C GLY A 37 -6.51 14.17 4.87
N GLU A 38 -6.33 13.20 5.75
CA GLU A 38 -5.58 13.37 7.00
C GLU A 38 -4.12 13.78 6.75
N HIS A 39 -3.47 13.18 5.75
CA HIS A 39 -2.12 13.55 5.36
C HIS A 39 -1.95 15.07 5.16
N VAL A 40 -2.97 15.72 4.56
CA VAL A 40 -2.96 17.16 4.27
C VAL A 40 -3.44 17.98 5.46
N THR A 41 -4.49 17.53 6.15
CA THR A 41 -5.22 18.34 7.13
C THR A 41 -4.66 18.22 8.55
N ALA A 42 -4.10 17.07 8.91
CA ALA A 42 -3.51 16.80 10.23
C ALA A 42 -1.97 16.81 10.23
N SER A 43 -1.34 17.15 9.10
CA SER A 43 0.13 17.14 8.93
C SER A 43 0.77 15.77 9.21
N ASN A 44 0.08 14.69 8.86
CA ASN A 44 0.59 13.33 9.01
C ASN A 44 1.37 12.90 7.76
N SER A 45 2.69 13.02 7.78
CA SER A 45 3.51 12.77 6.59
C SER A 45 3.93 11.31 6.38
N GLY A 46 3.58 10.40 7.29
CA GLY A 46 4.24 9.10 7.36
C GLY A 46 5.76 9.22 7.53
N THR A 47 6.49 8.13 7.34
CA THR A 47 7.96 8.08 7.49
C THR A 47 8.58 7.02 6.60
N PHE A 48 9.70 7.37 5.94
CA PHE A 48 10.57 6.43 5.24
C PHE A 48 11.52 5.71 6.20
N TYR A 49 11.79 4.43 5.93
CA TYR A 49 12.74 3.59 6.66
C TYR A 49 13.70 2.89 5.69
N GLY A 50 14.84 2.41 6.20
CA GLY A 50 15.83 1.66 5.42
C GLY A 50 16.66 2.51 4.45
N GLY A 51 16.36 3.80 4.33
CA GLY A 51 17.24 4.75 3.68
C GLY A 51 18.51 5.02 4.51
N GLY A 52 19.56 5.52 3.87
CA GLY A 52 20.76 5.98 4.57
C GLY A 52 20.48 7.12 5.56
N TRP A 53 21.48 7.50 6.36
CA TRP A 53 21.38 8.48 7.47
C TRP A 53 20.79 9.86 7.10
N PHE A 54 20.68 10.19 5.81
CA PHE A 54 20.14 11.47 5.29
C PHE A 54 18.92 11.29 4.36
N SER A 55 18.32 10.10 4.34
CA SER A 55 17.28 9.75 3.37
C SER A 55 15.88 9.94 3.97
N PHE A 56 15.44 11.20 4.06
CA PHE A 56 14.09 11.54 4.54
C PHE A 56 12.99 11.33 3.49
N PHE A 57 13.39 11.19 2.22
CA PHE A 57 12.49 11.12 1.07
C PHE A 57 12.71 9.87 0.22
N SER A 58 13.38 8.86 0.77
CA SER A 58 13.53 7.57 0.11
C SER A 58 13.89 6.48 1.11
N GLY A 59 13.64 5.24 0.75
CA GLY A 59 13.97 4.11 1.60
C GLY A 59 13.39 2.80 1.10
N THR A 60 13.70 1.72 1.83
CA THR A 60 13.19 0.39 1.51
C THR A 60 11.77 0.14 2.02
N SER A 61 11.25 1.06 2.83
CA SER A 61 9.83 1.08 3.16
C SER A 61 9.34 2.48 3.50
N TYR A 62 8.03 2.65 3.33
CA TYR A 62 7.28 3.81 3.76
C TYR A 62 6.15 3.34 4.68
N ALA A 63 6.10 3.92 5.88
CA ALA A 63 5.11 3.58 6.87
C ALA A 63 4.21 4.77 7.20
N TYR A 64 2.94 4.49 7.39
CA TYR A 64 1.92 5.45 7.75
C TYR A 64 1.01 4.86 8.83
N SER A 65 0.66 5.65 9.83
CA SER A 65 -0.37 5.34 10.81
C SER A 65 -1.26 6.55 10.93
N SER A 66 -2.58 6.37 10.87
CA SER A 66 -3.54 7.42 11.20
C SER A 66 -3.28 7.93 12.61
N ASN A 67 -3.51 9.23 12.86
CA ASN A 67 -3.37 9.80 14.20
C ASN A 67 -4.53 9.38 15.12
N ASP A 68 -5.70 9.12 14.55
CA ASP A 68 -6.93 8.72 15.25
C ASP A 68 -7.95 8.19 14.22
N PRO A 69 -8.45 6.95 14.31
CA PRO A 69 -8.16 5.89 15.29
C PRO A 69 -6.91 5.04 14.96
N ALA A 70 -6.38 4.36 15.98
CA ALA A 70 -5.16 3.53 15.88
C ALA A 70 -5.26 2.29 14.96
N HIS A 71 -6.43 2.05 14.36
CA HIS A 71 -6.74 0.85 13.57
C HIS A 71 -6.45 0.99 12.08
N TYR A 72 -5.92 2.14 11.65
CA TYR A 72 -5.55 2.36 10.26
C TYR A 72 -4.06 2.70 10.13
N ALA A 73 -3.32 1.76 9.57
CA ALA A 73 -1.91 1.87 9.28
C ALA A 73 -1.56 1.01 8.06
N PHE A 74 -0.51 1.40 7.36
CA PHE A 74 0.11 0.56 6.36
C PHE A 74 1.62 0.73 6.33
N VAL A 75 2.28 -0.29 5.82
CA VAL A 75 3.69 -0.25 5.44
C VAL A 75 3.80 -0.79 4.02
N ALA A 76 4.31 0.04 3.11
CA ALA A 76 4.73 -0.38 1.78
C ALA A 76 6.23 -0.64 1.81
N THR A 77 6.69 -1.78 1.27
CA THR A 77 8.11 -2.13 1.15
C THR A 77 8.51 -2.25 -0.32
N GLY A 78 9.76 -1.92 -0.63
CA GLY A 78 10.32 -2.00 -1.98
C GLY A 78 11.50 -1.04 -2.13
N ASP A 79 11.57 -0.31 -3.23
CA ASP A 79 12.51 0.80 -3.43
C ASP A 79 11.71 2.07 -3.70
N LEU A 80 11.52 2.89 -2.66
CA LEU A 80 10.56 3.99 -2.68
C LEU A 80 11.26 5.34 -2.60
N HIS A 81 10.74 6.30 -3.37
CA HIS A 81 11.28 7.64 -3.45
C HIS A 81 10.16 8.68 -3.46
N TYR A 82 10.45 9.86 -2.91
CA TYR A 82 9.57 11.01 -2.90
C TYR A 82 10.27 12.25 -3.44
N TYR A 83 9.69 12.85 -4.47
CA TYR A 83 10.19 14.09 -5.04
C TYR A 83 9.56 15.29 -4.33
N PHE A 84 10.28 15.88 -3.38
CA PHE A 84 9.87 17.08 -2.63
C PHE A 84 10.89 18.22 -2.80
N PRO A 85 10.86 18.95 -3.94
CA PRO A 85 11.77 20.05 -4.17
C PRO A 85 11.50 21.23 -3.21
N PRO A 86 12.55 21.95 -2.77
CA PRO A 86 13.96 21.74 -3.10
C PRO A 86 14.67 20.68 -2.24
N PHE A 87 13.99 20.12 -1.24
CA PHE A 87 14.61 19.30 -0.19
C PHE A 87 15.08 17.93 -0.67
N SER A 88 14.40 17.33 -1.65
CA SER A 88 14.84 16.09 -2.32
C SER A 88 15.82 16.35 -3.48
N GLY A 89 16.28 17.59 -3.68
CA GLY A 89 17.13 17.99 -4.81
C GLY A 89 16.35 18.33 -6.09
N SER A 90 17.06 18.53 -7.19
CA SER A 90 16.50 18.75 -8.53
C SER A 90 16.65 17.50 -9.37
N MET A 91 15.60 17.03 -10.03
CA MET A 91 15.69 15.95 -11.01
C MET A 91 15.67 16.55 -12.41
N SER A 92 16.51 16.03 -13.32
CA SER A 92 16.60 16.48 -14.71
C SER A 92 15.33 16.17 -15.52
N ASP A 93 14.58 15.16 -15.09
CA ASP A 93 13.54 14.51 -15.90
C ASP A 93 12.12 14.99 -15.58
N GLY A 94 11.98 16.18 -14.98
CA GLY A 94 10.69 16.87 -14.87
C GLY A 94 9.57 16.20 -14.03
N PRO A 95 9.83 15.50 -12.91
CA PRO A 95 8.74 15.04 -12.06
C PRO A 95 7.90 16.20 -11.54
N THR A 96 6.60 15.97 -11.43
CA THR A 96 5.72 16.89 -10.70
C THR A 96 6.13 16.86 -9.22
N SER A 97 6.27 18.02 -8.59
CA SER A 97 6.54 18.11 -7.13
C SER A 97 5.55 17.22 -6.36
N HIS A 98 5.97 16.62 -5.25
CA HIS A 98 5.20 15.66 -4.45
C HIS A 98 4.84 14.34 -5.17
N THR A 99 5.70 13.86 -6.08
CA THR A 99 5.53 12.53 -6.69
C THR A 99 6.19 11.46 -5.82
N LEU A 100 5.45 10.40 -5.49
CA LEU A 100 5.99 9.15 -4.94
C LEU A 100 6.24 8.21 -6.12
N TRP A 101 7.40 7.56 -6.18
CA TRP A 101 7.77 6.70 -7.31
C TRP A 101 8.72 5.58 -6.85
N GLY A 102 9.05 4.68 -7.77
CA GLY A 102 9.90 3.53 -7.51
C GLY A 102 9.13 2.23 -7.62
N SER A 103 9.30 1.32 -6.67
CA SER A 103 8.71 -0.01 -6.70
C SER A 103 8.12 -0.43 -5.35
N ILE A 104 6.95 -1.07 -5.40
CA ILE A 104 6.30 -1.71 -4.25
C ILE A 104 6.36 -3.22 -4.43
N GLU A 105 7.08 -3.89 -3.55
CA GLU A 105 7.20 -5.35 -3.49
C GLU A 105 6.19 -5.98 -2.52
N SER A 106 5.82 -5.26 -1.47
CA SER A 106 4.77 -5.70 -0.55
C SER A 106 4.05 -4.54 0.12
N ILE A 107 2.81 -4.80 0.55
CA ILE A 107 2.01 -3.87 1.37
C ILE A 107 1.41 -4.65 2.52
N THR A 108 1.68 -4.22 3.75
CA THR A 108 0.98 -4.68 4.95
C THR A 108 -0.02 -3.62 5.39
N LEU A 109 -1.27 -4.02 5.62
CA LEU A 109 -2.32 -3.21 6.24
C LEU A 109 -2.57 -3.68 7.67
N GLY A 110 -3.02 -2.78 8.55
CA GLY A 110 -3.41 -3.12 9.92
C GLY A 110 -3.50 -1.90 10.84
N GLY A 111 -3.24 -2.09 12.14
CA GLY A 111 -3.25 -1.04 13.14
C GLY A 111 -1.85 -0.66 13.65
N GLY A 112 -1.60 0.66 13.75
CA GLY A 112 -0.36 1.23 14.30
C GLY A 112 0.94 0.94 13.51
N VAL A 113 1.96 1.76 13.74
CA VAL A 113 3.32 1.55 13.20
C VAL A 113 4.37 1.65 14.30
N THR A 114 5.31 0.71 14.32
CA THR A 114 6.54 0.79 15.13
C THR A 114 7.75 0.36 14.32
N LYS A 115 8.81 1.19 14.34
CA LYS A 115 10.09 0.89 13.66
C LYS A 115 9.94 0.45 12.19
N GLY A 116 9.00 1.07 11.47
CA GLY A 116 8.75 0.77 10.05
C GLY A 116 8.01 -0.53 9.80
N GLN A 117 7.28 -1.06 10.79
CA GLN A 117 6.44 -2.26 10.70
C GLN A 117 5.06 -1.97 11.29
N VAL A 118 4.01 -2.62 10.77
CA VAL A 118 2.66 -2.56 11.34
C VAL A 118 2.64 -3.30 12.68
N VAL A 119 1.97 -2.73 13.69
CA VAL A 119 1.92 -3.32 15.05
C VAL A 119 0.92 -4.47 15.10
N ASP A 120 -0.29 -4.22 14.61
CA ASP A 120 -1.41 -5.16 14.57
C ASP A 120 -1.73 -5.48 13.09
N PRO A 121 -0.92 -6.32 12.42
CA PRO A 121 -1.09 -6.59 10.99
C PRO A 121 -2.39 -7.36 10.74
N LEU A 122 -3.18 -6.87 9.78
CA LEU A 122 -4.38 -7.52 9.26
C LEU A 122 -4.03 -8.42 8.09
N ILE A 123 -3.40 -7.86 7.06
CA ILE A 123 -3.14 -8.56 5.81
C ILE A 123 -1.85 -8.05 5.17
N THR A 124 -1.09 -8.94 4.54
CA THR A 124 0.08 -8.58 3.73
C THR A 124 -0.06 -9.13 2.34
N PHE A 125 0.06 -8.25 1.36
CA PHE A 125 0.13 -8.57 -0.06
C PHE A 125 1.59 -8.58 -0.51
N THR A 126 2.01 -9.63 -1.21
CA THR A 126 3.35 -9.76 -1.78
C THR A 126 3.25 -9.94 -3.28
N PHE A 127 3.97 -9.10 -4.02
CA PHE A 127 3.96 -9.10 -5.48
C PHE A 127 5.17 -9.89 -6.02
N ASP A 128 4.95 -10.85 -6.92
CA ASP A 128 6.03 -11.61 -7.57
C ASP A 128 6.91 -10.73 -8.49
N GLN A 129 6.32 -9.63 -8.95
CA GLN A 129 6.89 -8.54 -9.73
C GLN A 129 6.33 -7.26 -9.11
N PRO A 130 7.18 -6.29 -8.77
CA PRO A 130 6.72 -5.13 -8.03
C PRO A 130 5.73 -4.28 -8.83
N VAL A 131 4.84 -3.59 -8.12
CA VAL A 131 4.11 -2.45 -8.69
C VAL A 131 5.12 -1.33 -8.91
N VAL A 132 5.28 -0.87 -10.15
CA VAL A 132 6.31 0.12 -10.51
C VAL A 132 5.64 1.45 -10.85
N GLY A 133 6.19 2.54 -10.32
CA GLY A 133 5.82 3.90 -10.70
C GLY A 133 6.99 4.65 -11.30
N ASP A 134 6.89 5.03 -12.57
CA ASP A 134 7.92 5.83 -13.24
C ASP A 134 7.82 7.29 -12.80
N VAL A 135 8.97 7.89 -12.45
CA VAL A 135 9.05 9.28 -12.00
C VAL A 135 8.57 10.29 -13.07
N SER A 136 8.71 9.94 -14.35
CA SER A 136 8.30 10.77 -15.49
C SER A 136 6.77 10.85 -15.66
N GLU A 137 6.04 9.87 -15.14
CA GLU A 137 4.57 9.87 -15.10
C GLU A 137 4.02 10.78 -14.00
N GLY A 138 4.91 11.31 -13.14
CA GLY A 138 4.52 12.20 -12.05
C GLY A 138 3.53 11.52 -11.11
N ARG A 139 2.53 12.25 -10.64
CA ARG A 139 1.54 11.73 -9.67
C ARG A 139 0.53 10.74 -10.26
N ALA A 140 0.58 10.51 -11.57
CA ALA A 140 -0.28 9.55 -12.24
C ALA A 140 0.29 8.12 -12.21
N ASN A 141 1.50 7.92 -11.67
CA ASN A 141 2.11 6.60 -11.62
C ASN A 141 1.47 5.68 -10.55
N ASP A 142 1.55 4.37 -10.75
CA ASP A 142 0.87 3.38 -9.90
C ASP A 142 1.38 3.37 -8.44
N THR A 143 2.68 3.57 -8.21
CA THR A 143 3.24 3.66 -6.85
C THR A 143 2.67 4.86 -6.10
N HIS A 144 2.53 5.99 -6.78
CA HIS A 144 1.90 7.18 -6.21
C HIS A 144 0.44 6.93 -5.90
N ASP A 145 -0.34 6.43 -6.85
CA ASP A 145 -1.78 6.24 -6.71
C ASP A 145 -2.12 5.32 -5.52
N VAL A 146 -1.37 4.23 -5.36
CA VAL A 146 -1.53 3.29 -4.24
C VAL A 146 -1.18 3.95 -2.90
N ILE A 147 0.04 4.49 -2.75
CA ILE A 147 0.50 5.02 -1.45
C ILE A 147 -0.27 6.29 -1.08
N TRP A 148 -0.53 7.17 -2.05
CA TRP A 148 -1.30 8.40 -1.83
C TRP A 148 -2.75 8.09 -1.45
N GLY A 149 -3.40 7.13 -2.12
CA GLY A 149 -4.72 6.63 -1.72
C GLY A 149 -4.74 6.19 -0.26
N LEU A 150 -3.80 5.32 0.11
CA LEU A 150 -3.73 4.78 1.48
C LEU A 150 -3.43 5.87 2.53
N MET A 151 -2.58 6.86 2.23
CA MET A 151 -2.35 8.03 3.10
C MET A 151 -3.60 8.90 3.31
N ASN A 152 -4.56 8.80 2.40
CA ASN A 152 -5.84 9.50 2.47
C ASN A 152 -6.99 8.57 2.87
N GLY A 153 -6.69 7.43 3.50
CA GLY A 153 -7.71 6.52 4.03
C GLY A 153 -8.52 5.79 2.94
N SER A 154 -8.01 5.67 1.71
CA SER A 154 -8.73 5.08 0.59
C SER A 154 -7.94 3.94 -0.04
N VAL A 155 -8.57 2.77 -0.13
CA VAL A 155 -8.00 1.63 -0.87
C VAL A 155 -8.23 1.72 -2.38
N SER A 156 -9.10 2.65 -2.81
CA SER A 156 -9.45 2.89 -4.23
C SER A 156 -8.71 4.09 -4.84
N GLY A 157 -7.67 4.59 -4.15
CA GLY A 157 -6.95 5.80 -4.53
C GLY A 157 -7.66 7.08 -4.07
N ALA A 158 -6.98 8.21 -4.17
CA ALA A 158 -7.50 9.50 -3.76
C ALA A 158 -6.99 10.61 -4.67
N ASP A 159 -7.83 11.60 -4.96
CA ASP A 159 -7.36 12.79 -5.66
C ASP A 159 -6.36 13.56 -4.80
N ASP A 160 -5.30 14.05 -5.44
CA ASP A 160 -4.46 15.07 -4.84
C ASP A 160 -5.12 16.46 -4.93
N ARG A 161 -4.48 17.47 -4.32
CA ARG A 161 -4.99 18.85 -4.34
C ARG A 161 -5.08 19.45 -5.76
N LEU A 162 -4.36 18.89 -6.73
CA LEU A 162 -4.35 19.34 -8.13
C LEU A 162 -5.38 18.58 -8.99
N GLY A 163 -6.08 17.57 -8.44
CA GLY A 163 -7.04 16.75 -9.16
C GLY A 163 -6.36 15.85 -10.19
N SER A 164 -5.23 15.23 -9.84
CA SER A 164 -4.50 14.30 -10.70
C SER A 164 -5.33 13.09 -11.17
N GLY A 165 -6.48 12.83 -10.54
CA GLY A 165 -7.23 11.59 -10.72
C GLY A 165 -6.70 10.48 -9.81
N THR A 166 -7.52 9.44 -9.68
CA THR A 166 -7.14 8.13 -9.14
C THR A 166 -7.13 7.11 -10.27
N HIS A 167 -6.23 6.13 -10.19
CA HIS A 167 -6.19 4.95 -11.07
C HIS A 167 -6.70 3.68 -10.38
N GLY A 168 -7.43 3.84 -9.27
CA GLY A 168 -8.09 2.76 -8.54
C GLY A 168 -7.28 2.22 -7.35
N GLY A 169 -6.13 2.82 -7.05
CA GLY A 169 -5.34 2.61 -5.85
C GLY A 169 -4.92 1.16 -5.63
N LEU A 170 -4.92 0.74 -4.37
CA LEU A 170 -4.53 -0.61 -3.97
C LEU A 170 -5.41 -1.67 -4.64
N ILE A 171 -6.72 -1.47 -4.71
CA ILE A 171 -7.64 -2.44 -5.30
C ILE A 171 -7.26 -2.74 -6.75
N THR A 172 -7.10 -1.71 -7.60
CA THR A 172 -6.72 -1.92 -8.99
C THR A 172 -5.30 -2.47 -9.13
N ALA A 173 -4.37 -2.12 -8.24
CA ALA A 173 -3.05 -2.74 -8.20
C ALA A 173 -3.14 -4.26 -7.92
N LEU A 174 -4.03 -4.70 -7.01
CA LEU A 174 -4.23 -6.12 -6.72
C LEU A 174 -4.88 -6.86 -7.91
N GLU A 175 -5.94 -6.30 -8.49
CA GLU A 175 -6.65 -6.87 -9.65
C GLU A 175 -5.76 -6.98 -10.89
N THR A 176 -4.99 -5.92 -11.19
CA THR A 176 -4.05 -5.90 -12.32
C THR A 176 -2.93 -6.93 -12.16
N ASN A 177 -2.59 -7.26 -10.90
CA ASN A 177 -1.66 -8.32 -10.56
C ASN A 177 -2.35 -9.67 -10.28
N GLY A 178 -3.55 -9.88 -10.82
CA GLY A 178 -4.18 -11.19 -10.92
C GLY A 178 -4.85 -11.70 -9.64
N LEU A 179 -5.00 -10.87 -8.60
CA LEU A 179 -5.84 -11.21 -7.44
C LEU A 179 -7.30 -10.94 -7.77
N ASP A 180 -8.15 -11.95 -7.66
CA ASP A 180 -9.59 -11.74 -7.70
C ASP A 180 -10.06 -11.24 -6.33
N VAL A 181 -10.18 -9.92 -6.20
CA VAL A 181 -10.59 -9.27 -4.94
C VAL A 181 -12.05 -9.55 -4.58
N ASP A 182 -12.84 -10.15 -5.47
CA ASP A 182 -14.22 -10.54 -5.18
C ASP A 182 -14.32 -11.97 -4.62
N MET A 183 -13.20 -12.72 -4.56
CA MET A 183 -13.09 -13.96 -3.80
C MET A 183 -12.96 -13.71 -2.29
N SER A 184 -13.36 -14.71 -1.48
CA SER A 184 -13.18 -14.66 -0.04
C SER A 184 -11.71 -14.68 0.36
N ILE A 185 -11.35 -14.08 1.49
CA ILE A 185 -9.98 -14.14 2.01
C ILE A 185 -9.56 -15.60 2.26
N ALA A 186 -10.47 -16.41 2.81
CA ALA A 186 -10.21 -17.82 3.07
C ALA A 186 -9.82 -18.59 1.79
N ASP A 187 -10.54 -18.35 0.69
CA ASP A 187 -10.24 -18.98 -0.59
C ASP A 187 -8.91 -18.46 -1.16
N LEU A 188 -8.68 -17.14 -1.12
CA LEU A 188 -7.44 -16.54 -1.61
C LEU A 188 -6.20 -17.05 -0.86
N VAL A 189 -6.28 -17.14 0.47
CA VAL A 189 -5.22 -17.70 1.30
C VAL A 189 -5.04 -19.20 1.03
N GLY A 190 -6.15 -19.95 0.90
CA GLY A 190 -6.13 -21.38 0.58
C GLY A 190 -5.50 -21.68 -0.78
N HIS A 191 -5.79 -20.86 -1.80
CA HIS A 191 -5.24 -20.98 -3.15
C HIS A 191 -3.71 -20.84 -3.17
N ASN A 192 -3.13 -19.93 -2.37
CA ASN A 192 -1.68 -19.75 -2.29
C ASN A 192 -0.97 -21.05 -1.87
N PHE A 193 -1.51 -21.76 -0.86
CA PHE A 193 -0.93 -23.01 -0.36
C PHE A 193 -1.03 -24.18 -1.35
N VAL A 194 -2.10 -24.25 -2.14
CA VAL A 194 -2.24 -25.28 -3.18
C VAL A 194 -1.19 -25.09 -4.26
N THR A 195 -0.98 -23.85 -4.71
CA THR A 195 0.03 -23.56 -5.75
C THR A 195 1.46 -23.84 -5.28
N GLU A 196 1.80 -23.53 -4.02
CA GLU A 196 3.13 -23.86 -3.48
C GLU A 196 3.34 -25.37 -3.32
N THR A 197 2.31 -26.09 -2.89
CA THR A 197 2.38 -27.55 -2.74
C THR A 197 2.54 -28.23 -4.11
N ASP A 198 1.82 -27.77 -5.13
CA ASP A 198 1.93 -28.30 -6.49
C ASP A 198 3.30 -27.99 -7.12
N LEU A 199 3.87 -26.80 -6.87
CA LEU A 199 5.23 -26.45 -7.29
C LEU A 199 6.29 -27.30 -6.58
N ALA A 200 6.12 -27.55 -5.28
CA ALA A 200 7.03 -28.41 -4.51
C ALA A 200 6.93 -29.90 -4.91
N LEU A 201 5.77 -30.36 -5.38
CA LEU A 201 5.59 -31.71 -5.92
C LEU A 201 6.11 -31.88 -7.35
N ALA A 202 6.20 -30.78 -8.12
CA ALA A 202 6.65 -30.79 -9.51
C ALA A 202 8.17 -30.58 -9.68
N ALA A 203 8.92 -30.34 -8.59
CA ALA A 203 10.36 -30.06 -8.57
C ALA A 203 11.24 -31.30 -8.31
#